data_AF-A0A957JQ30-F1
#
_entry.id   AF-A0A957JQ30-F1
#
_cell.length_a   1.000
_cell.length_b   1.000
_cell.length_c   1.000
_cell.angle_alpha   90.00
_cell.angle_beta   90.00
_cell.angle_gamma   90.00
#
_symmetry.space_group_name_H-M   'P 1'
#
loop_
_entity.id
_entity.type
_entity.pdbx_description
1 polymer ?
#
loop_
_entity_poly.entity_id
_entity_poly.type
_entity_poly.pdbx_seq_one_letter_code
_entity_poly.pdbx_strand_id
1 'polypeptide(L)'
;MTYDKRQLNEFIIKHFNDEELRILCAVEFPDVYDDFVDGWGKKRKVMELIGWCERNAQEERLLTVLQRERPRPFRTVFGRTTVQAETVTVSVGERNPRQIFISHAHQDAVLAQRLATDLSANGWQTWIAPDSIQPGEQWVDAINRGLDESGVFLVLLTPEAVSSKWVKRETNIAVSMEHEGEVAFYPLDVKPCRTPALWRGYQFVSFKNEYQTDVSRLLKLLAGEKIALLPASPKIENKPAPGKAEKPKPAPAKIEIQPGEKPHILIPNPPDIRVHRITGKEMIRIPAGDFLYGKNKRKRHLPEFWIAKMPVTNAEYARFVTDMGIVPPNHWEGTQTPPQKIADHPVVNVSWHDAQAYAKWANCQLPTEGEWEKSARGIDGRQYPWGNDWQGQHCNTYEAGIGTTSPVGQFSPQGDSPYGCVDMSGNVWEWVATMGDLRGGAFVSSYWDCSVADRYDDLVPSDRYDVIGFRVAEHRSIFGS
;
A
#
# COMPACT_ATOMS: atom_id res chain seq x y z
N MET A 1 25.54 -12.36 25.50
CA MET A 1 25.39 -13.84 25.50
C MET A 1 26.60 -14.47 24.83
N THR A 2 27.30 -15.40 25.48
CA THR A 2 28.36 -16.18 24.80
C THR A 2 27.69 -17.29 23.98
N TYR A 3 27.73 -17.20 22.65
CA TYR A 3 27.18 -18.22 21.75
C TYR A 3 28.29 -18.97 21.02
N ASP A 4 28.09 -20.27 20.78
CA ASP A 4 29.02 -21.09 20.01
C ASP A 4 28.77 -20.86 18.51
N LYS A 5 29.77 -20.33 17.82
CA LYS A 5 29.75 -20.08 16.36
C LYS A 5 29.37 -21.32 15.56
N ARG A 6 29.79 -22.50 16.01
CA ARG A 6 29.46 -23.76 15.36
C ARG A 6 27.97 -24.09 15.50
N GLN A 7 27.40 -23.90 16.69
CA GLN A 7 25.97 -24.07 16.93
C GLN A 7 25.12 -23.09 16.11
N LEU A 8 25.57 -21.84 15.99
CA LEU A 8 24.88 -20.82 15.18
C LEU A 8 24.89 -21.19 13.68
N ASN A 9 26.04 -21.64 13.18
CA ASN A 9 26.18 -22.08 11.79
C ASN A 9 25.27 -23.29 11.49
N GLU A 10 25.30 -24.32 12.35
CA GLU A 10 24.45 -25.50 12.21
C GLU A 10 22.95 -25.15 12.31
N PHE A 11 22.59 -24.23 13.21
CA PHE A 11 21.22 -23.76 13.36
C PHE A 11 20.69 -23.10 12.09
N ILE A 12 21.40 -22.11 11.56
CA ILE A 12 20.95 -21.34 10.38
C ILE A 12 20.85 -22.27 9.16
N ILE A 13 21.85 -23.13 8.94
CA ILE A 13 21.84 -24.09 7.81
C ILE A 13 20.62 -25.03 7.90
N LYS A 14 20.25 -25.45 9.10
CA LYS A 14 19.17 -26.42 9.31
C LYS A 14 17.79 -25.80 9.21
N HIS A 15 17.61 -24.57 9.68
CA HIS A 15 16.29 -23.96 9.88
C HIS A 15 15.93 -22.84 8.89
N PHE A 16 16.86 -22.48 8.01
CA PHE A 16 16.64 -21.54 6.91
C PHE A 16 17.04 -22.18 5.57
N ASN A 17 16.17 -22.07 4.58
CA ASN A 17 16.52 -22.36 3.20
C ASN A 17 17.30 -21.18 2.57
N ASP A 18 17.85 -21.36 1.35
CA ASP A 18 18.73 -20.36 0.74
C ASP A 18 18.02 -19.03 0.45
N GLU A 19 16.73 -19.08 0.15
CA GLU A 19 15.89 -17.91 -0.14
C GLU A 19 15.48 -17.20 1.15
N GLU A 20 15.05 -17.94 2.17
CA GLU A 20 14.75 -17.39 3.50
C GLU A 20 15.97 -16.70 4.12
N LEU A 21 17.16 -17.27 3.94
CA LEU A 21 18.41 -16.66 4.40
C LEU A 21 18.72 -15.38 3.62
N ARG A 22 18.49 -15.37 2.31
CA ARG A 22 18.66 -14.17 1.49
C ARG A 22 17.71 -13.05 1.93
N ILE A 23 16.44 -13.38 2.15
CA ILE A 23 15.43 -12.43 2.62
C ILE A 23 15.78 -11.89 4.00
N LEU A 24 16.17 -12.77 4.93
CA LEU A 24 16.59 -12.36 6.27
C LEU A 24 17.77 -11.40 6.21
N CYS A 25 18.79 -11.68 5.38
CA CYS A 25 19.90 -10.76 5.19
C CYS A 25 19.46 -9.46 4.51
N ALA A 26 18.63 -9.48 3.46
CA ALA A 26 18.21 -8.26 2.77
C ALA A 26 17.46 -7.29 3.69
N VAL A 27 16.69 -7.81 4.65
CA VAL A 27 15.87 -7.00 5.57
C VAL A 27 16.66 -6.59 6.82
N GLU A 28 17.36 -7.55 7.44
CA GLU A 28 17.96 -7.36 8.76
C GLU A 28 19.46 -7.06 8.72
N PHE A 29 20.14 -7.42 7.63
CA PHE A 29 21.58 -7.25 7.42
C PHE A 29 21.90 -6.84 5.97
N PRO A 30 21.30 -5.75 5.45
CA PRO A 30 21.37 -5.40 4.02
C PRO A 30 22.81 -5.24 3.52
N ASP A 31 23.71 -4.74 4.36
CA ASP A 31 25.14 -4.61 4.03
C ASP A 31 25.81 -5.98 3.77
N VAL A 32 25.38 -7.03 4.47
CA VAL A 32 25.83 -8.42 4.23
C VAL A 32 25.23 -8.96 2.95
N TYR A 33 23.95 -8.63 2.71
CA TYR A 33 23.22 -9.11 1.54
C TYR A 33 23.84 -8.57 0.25
N ASP A 34 24.28 -7.31 0.25
CA ASP A 34 24.96 -6.71 -0.91
C ASP A 34 26.30 -7.40 -1.23
N ASP A 35 26.95 -8.00 -0.22
CA ASP A 35 28.15 -8.82 -0.37
C ASP A 35 27.85 -10.26 -0.85
N PHE A 36 26.59 -10.68 -0.95
CA PHE A 36 26.23 -12.03 -1.41
C PHE A 36 26.40 -12.16 -2.92
N VAL A 37 27.53 -12.72 -3.33
CA VAL A 37 27.80 -13.04 -4.74
C VAL A 37 26.88 -14.15 -5.25
N ASP A 38 26.32 -13.95 -6.45
CA ASP A 38 25.50 -14.96 -7.12
C ASP A 38 26.26 -16.26 -7.39
N GLY A 39 25.60 -17.38 -7.09
CA GLY A 39 26.18 -18.73 -7.17
C GLY A 39 26.84 -19.22 -5.89
N TRP A 40 26.92 -18.42 -4.83
CA TRP A 40 27.37 -18.92 -3.52
C TRP A 40 26.41 -19.95 -2.93
N GLY A 41 26.95 -21.08 -2.47
CA GLY A 41 26.17 -22.08 -1.76
C GLY A 41 25.79 -21.62 -0.34
N LYS A 42 24.63 -22.07 0.16
CA LYS A 42 24.07 -21.70 1.47
C LYS A 42 25.07 -21.68 2.63
N LYS A 43 25.95 -22.69 2.74
CA LYS A 43 26.98 -22.75 3.79
C LYS A 43 27.92 -21.54 3.77
N ARG A 44 28.31 -21.08 2.57
CA ARG A 44 29.21 -19.93 2.40
C ARG A 44 28.52 -18.62 2.79
N LYS A 45 27.25 -18.45 2.41
CA LYS A 45 26.41 -17.31 2.82
C LYS A 45 26.23 -17.23 4.34
N VAL A 46 25.98 -18.37 4.99
CA VAL A 46 25.88 -18.43 6.47
C VAL A 46 27.20 -18.06 7.14
N MET A 47 28.34 -18.54 6.62
CA MET A 47 29.65 -18.16 7.16
C MET A 47 29.93 -16.66 6.99
N GLU A 48 29.57 -16.09 5.85
CA GLU A 48 29.75 -14.65 5.61
C GLU A 48 28.87 -13.82 6.54
N LEU A 49 27.60 -14.18 6.69
CA LEU A 49 26.68 -13.51 7.61
C LEU A 49 27.21 -13.49 9.04
N ILE A 50 27.57 -14.66 9.59
CA ILE A 50 28.08 -14.75 10.95
C ILE A 50 29.41 -13.98 11.08
N GLY A 51 30.30 -14.12 10.09
CA GLY A 51 31.59 -13.44 10.10
C GLY A 51 31.46 -11.91 10.00
N TRP A 52 30.51 -11.40 9.23
CA TRP A 52 30.23 -9.98 9.15
C TRP A 52 29.61 -9.46 10.45
N CYS A 53 28.68 -10.20 11.07
CA CYS A 53 28.10 -9.81 12.34
C CYS A 53 29.17 -9.70 13.45
N GLU A 54 30.14 -10.62 13.48
CA GLU A 54 31.28 -10.54 14.40
C GLU A 54 32.17 -9.32 14.14
N ARG A 55 32.47 -9.01 12.88
CA ARG A 55 33.31 -7.85 12.53
C ARG A 55 32.64 -6.52 12.88
N ASN A 56 31.31 -6.48 12.91
CA ASN A 56 30.51 -5.26 13.08
C ASN A 56 29.77 -5.21 14.44
N ALA A 57 30.09 -6.09 15.38
CA ALA A 57 29.44 -6.19 16.69
C ALA A 57 27.90 -6.30 16.62
N GLN A 58 27.38 -7.05 15.63
CA GLN A 58 25.94 -7.28 15.38
C GLN A 58 25.47 -8.67 15.83
N GLU A 59 26.22 -9.35 16.70
CA GLU A 59 25.93 -10.72 17.11
C GLU A 59 24.62 -10.84 17.89
N GLU A 60 24.37 -9.90 18.80
CA GLU A 60 23.15 -9.87 19.60
C GLU A 60 21.91 -9.60 18.73
N ARG A 61 22.06 -8.75 17.71
CA ARG A 61 21.02 -8.53 16.69
C ARG A 61 20.74 -9.81 15.92
N LEU A 62 21.77 -10.51 15.46
CA LEU A 62 21.62 -11.79 14.77
C LEU A 62 20.88 -12.82 15.62
N LEU A 63 21.24 -12.95 16.91
CA LEU A 63 20.54 -13.85 17.83
C LEU A 63 19.08 -13.45 18.02
N THR A 64 18.80 -12.16 18.16
CA THR A 64 17.43 -11.63 18.33
C THR A 64 16.56 -11.91 17.12
N VAL A 65 17.09 -11.65 15.91
CA VAL A 65 16.40 -11.93 14.65
C VAL A 65 16.14 -13.44 14.53
N LEU A 66 17.13 -14.30 14.78
CA LEU A 66 16.95 -15.75 14.70
C LEU A 66 15.93 -16.27 15.72
N GLN A 67 15.88 -15.68 16.92
CA GLN A 67 14.87 -15.98 17.93
C GLN A 67 13.47 -15.56 17.47
N ARG A 68 13.33 -14.39 16.85
CA ARG A 68 12.06 -13.88 16.33
C ARG A 68 11.55 -14.75 15.17
N GLU A 69 12.43 -15.09 14.24
CA GLU A 69 12.07 -15.83 13.02
C GLU A 69 11.82 -17.33 13.27
N ARG A 70 12.53 -17.94 14.22
CA ARG A 70 12.42 -19.37 14.53
C ARG A 70 12.36 -19.61 16.05
N PRO A 71 11.35 -19.11 16.76
CA PRO A 71 11.31 -19.09 18.23
C PRO A 71 11.38 -20.47 18.87
N ARG A 72 10.66 -21.46 18.30
CA ARG A 72 10.64 -22.84 18.85
C ARG A 72 11.97 -23.59 18.63
N PRO A 73 12.52 -23.68 17.40
CA PRO A 73 13.86 -24.24 17.20
C PRO A 73 14.95 -23.49 17.96
N PHE A 74 14.90 -22.16 17.98
CA PHE A 74 15.91 -21.32 18.63
C PHE A 74 15.94 -21.59 20.14
N ARG A 75 14.78 -21.64 20.80
CA ARG A 75 14.67 -22.02 22.22
C ARG A 75 15.18 -23.43 22.50
N THR A 76 15.04 -24.36 21.56
CA THR A 76 15.55 -25.74 21.74
C THR A 76 17.07 -25.79 21.71
N VAL A 77 17.71 -24.98 20.86
CA VAL A 77 19.16 -24.99 20.64
C VAL A 77 19.90 -24.04 21.60
N PHE A 78 19.33 -22.87 21.88
CA PHE A 78 19.97 -21.81 22.66
C PHE A 78 19.30 -21.54 24.02
N GLY A 79 18.19 -22.20 24.35
CA GLY A 79 17.36 -21.91 25.54
C GLY A 79 17.92 -22.39 26.88
N ARG A 80 19.25 -22.52 27.03
CA ARG A 80 19.92 -22.76 28.31
C ARG A 80 20.80 -21.59 28.73
N THR A 81 20.29 -20.37 28.66
CA THR A 81 20.80 -19.28 29.49
C THR A 81 19.64 -18.41 29.94
N THR A 82 19.34 -18.47 31.24
CA THR A 82 18.37 -17.66 31.97
C THR A 82 18.74 -16.18 31.94
N VAL A 83 17.83 -15.32 31.46
CA VAL A 83 17.54 -14.01 32.07
C VAL A 83 16.02 -13.85 32.06
N GLN A 84 15.49 -13.39 33.19
CA GLN A 84 14.08 -13.26 33.51
C GLN A 84 13.37 -12.34 32.53
N ALA A 85 12.17 -12.75 32.12
CA ALA A 85 11.24 -11.89 31.42
C ALA A 85 10.78 -10.78 32.37
N GLU A 86 11.31 -9.58 32.19
CA GLU A 86 10.60 -8.38 32.59
C GLU A 86 9.60 -8.04 31.48
N THR A 87 8.33 -8.09 31.85
CA THR A 87 7.21 -7.62 31.04
C THR A 87 7.36 -6.13 30.84
N VAL A 88 7.95 -5.70 29.73
CA VAL A 88 7.87 -4.30 29.30
C VAL A 88 6.48 -4.09 28.70
N THR A 89 5.57 -3.58 29.53
CA THR A 89 4.41 -2.85 29.02
C THR A 89 4.93 -1.58 28.36
N VAL A 90 4.93 -1.52 27.03
CA VAL A 90 5.17 -0.28 26.30
C VAL A 90 3.92 0.58 26.49
N SER A 91 4.00 1.55 27.40
CA SER A 91 3.13 2.73 27.34
C SER A 91 3.53 3.53 26.11
N VAL A 92 2.63 3.70 25.15
CA VAL A 92 2.75 4.70 24.08
C VAL A 92 2.92 6.05 24.78
N GLY A 93 4.06 6.72 24.61
CA GLY A 93 4.30 8.03 25.22
C GLY A 93 3.34 9.08 24.65
N GLU A 94 2.81 9.97 25.48
CA GLU A 94 2.00 11.11 25.03
C GLU A 94 2.83 11.99 24.08
N ARG A 95 2.31 12.25 22.86
CA ARG A 95 2.95 13.13 21.86
C ARG A 95 3.02 14.57 22.36
N ASN A 96 3.98 15.35 21.88
CA ASN A 96 4.13 16.76 22.27
C ASN A 96 3.23 17.68 21.43
N PRO A 97 2.16 18.26 22.00
CA PRO A 97 1.23 19.12 21.25
C PRO A 97 1.85 20.46 20.81
N ARG A 98 3.06 20.80 21.26
CA ARG A 98 3.80 22.00 20.84
C ARG A 98 4.93 21.72 19.85
N GLN A 99 5.09 20.47 19.42
CA GLN A 99 6.04 20.09 18.38
C GLN A 99 5.32 19.91 17.05
N ILE A 100 5.86 20.57 16.03
CA ILE A 100 5.33 20.62 14.67
C ILE A 100 6.27 19.85 13.75
N PHE A 101 5.77 18.80 13.11
CA PHE A 101 6.43 18.15 11.99
C PHE A 101 6.11 18.90 10.69
N ILE A 102 7.13 19.26 9.90
CA ILE A 102 6.95 19.97 8.62
C ILE A 102 7.38 19.09 7.45
N SER A 103 6.40 18.51 6.76
CA SER A 103 6.61 17.71 5.55
C SER A 103 6.67 18.58 4.29
N HIS A 104 7.70 18.37 3.48
CA HIS A 104 7.93 19.13 2.25
C HIS A 104 8.79 18.35 1.24
N ALA A 105 8.72 18.72 -0.05
CA ALA A 105 9.68 18.23 -1.03
C ALA A 105 10.99 19.04 -0.97
N HIS A 106 12.11 18.43 -1.34
CA HIS A 106 13.43 19.09 -1.38
C HIS A 106 13.41 20.44 -2.13
N GLN A 107 12.59 20.57 -3.19
CA GLN A 107 12.41 21.79 -3.97
C GLN A 107 11.71 22.93 -3.20
N ASP A 108 11.01 22.61 -2.12
CA ASP A 108 10.30 23.55 -1.26
C ASP A 108 11.06 23.87 0.05
N ALA A 109 12.28 23.35 0.22
CA ALA A 109 13.09 23.47 1.44
C ALA A 109 13.31 24.91 1.89
N VAL A 110 13.50 25.85 0.96
CA VAL A 110 13.67 27.28 1.29
C VAL A 110 12.44 27.85 1.99
N LEU A 111 11.24 27.50 1.52
CA LEU A 111 9.99 27.94 2.13
C LEU A 111 9.75 27.22 3.46
N ALA A 112 9.98 25.91 3.50
CA ALA A 112 9.81 25.09 4.69
C ALA A 112 10.71 25.56 5.84
N GLN A 113 11.97 25.88 5.55
CA GLN A 113 12.93 26.36 6.53
C GLN A 113 12.58 27.75 7.07
N ARG A 114 12.12 28.63 6.19
CA ARG A 114 11.64 29.97 6.59
C ARG A 114 10.44 29.85 7.51
N LEU A 115 9.48 28.98 7.17
CA LEU A 115 8.31 28.70 7.99
C LEU A 115 8.72 28.12 9.36
N ALA A 116 9.64 27.15 9.37
CA ALA A 116 10.16 26.55 10.61
C ALA A 116 10.81 27.59 11.53
N THR A 117 11.57 28.52 10.95
CA THR A 117 12.21 29.62 11.68
C THR A 117 11.17 30.56 12.30
N ASP A 118 10.16 30.96 11.52
CA ASP A 118 9.11 31.86 11.99
C ASP A 118 8.20 31.21 13.05
N LEU A 119 7.88 29.91 12.91
CA LEU A 119 7.15 29.15 13.92
C LEU A 119 7.95 29.02 15.22
N SER A 120 9.25 28.71 15.13
CA SER A 120 10.16 28.63 16.26
C SER A 120 10.30 29.96 17.01
N ALA A 121 10.37 31.09 16.27
CA ALA A 121 10.40 32.43 16.86
C ALA A 121 9.12 32.77 17.65
N ASN A 122 8.01 32.07 17.38
CA ASN A 122 6.72 32.21 18.07
C ASN A 122 6.47 31.09 19.10
N GLY A 123 7.51 30.36 19.53
CA GLY A 123 7.45 29.44 20.66
C GLY A 123 7.01 28.01 20.34
N TRP A 124 6.96 27.62 19.06
CA TRP A 124 6.72 26.24 18.63
C TRP A 124 8.03 25.48 18.47
N GLN A 125 8.04 24.18 18.81
CA GLN A 125 9.17 23.30 18.44
C GLN A 125 8.93 22.81 17.02
N THR A 126 9.96 22.82 16.18
CA THR A 126 9.83 22.38 14.78
C THR A 126 10.75 21.19 14.51
N TRP A 127 10.20 20.20 13.83
CA TRP A 127 10.91 19.06 13.29
C TRP A 127 10.83 19.14 11.75
N ILE A 128 11.98 19.23 11.09
CA ILE A 128 12.11 19.37 9.63
C ILE A 128 13.38 18.67 9.15
N ALA A 129 13.25 17.82 8.13
CA ALA A 129 14.41 17.18 7.49
C ALA A 129 15.09 18.14 6.49
N PRO A 130 16.42 18.18 6.39
CA PRO A 130 17.38 17.38 7.16
C PRO A 130 17.78 17.96 8.53
N ASP A 131 17.43 19.21 8.82
CA ASP A 131 17.98 19.99 9.94
C ASP A 131 17.74 19.37 11.34
N SER A 132 16.68 18.58 11.49
CA SER A 132 16.32 17.89 12.74
C SER A 132 16.90 16.49 12.90
N ILE A 133 17.70 16.03 11.93
CA ILE A 133 18.36 14.71 11.93
C ILE A 133 19.74 14.83 12.60
N GLN A 134 20.01 14.01 13.62
CA GLN A 134 21.30 14.08 14.30
C GLN A 134 22.42 13.44 13.44
N PRO A 135 23.65 14.00 13.45
CA PRO A 135 24.78 13.39 12.77
C PRO A 135 25.02 11.95 13.25
N GLY A 136 24.92 10.97 12.34
CA GLY A 136 25.07 9.54 12.65
C GLY A 136 23.76 8.80 12.91
N GLU A 137 22.62 9.49 12.96
CA GLU A 137 21.30 8.89 13.03
C GLU A 137 20.87 8.35 11.65
N GLN A 138 20.24 7.17 11.60
CA GLN A 138 19.66 6.69 10.35
C GLN A 138 18.45 7.57 9.96
N TRP A 139 18.44 8.03 8.72
CA TRP A 139 17.47 9.02 8.22
C TRP A 139 16.00 8.60 8.41
N VAL A 140 15.71 7.31 8.25
CA VAL A 140 14.35 6.75 8.42
C VAL A 140 13.91 6.77 9.89
N ASP A 141 14.82 6.40 10.80
CA ASP A 141 14.55 6.37 12.23
C ASP A 141 14.34 7.79 12.76
N ALA A 142 15.11 8.77 12.26
CA ALA A 142 14.93 10.18 12.60
C ALA A 142 13.56 10.71 12.17
N ILE A 143 13.09 10.35 10.96
CA ILE A 143 11.75 10.74 10.46
C ILE A 143 10.66 10.10 11.31
N ASN A 144 10.75 8.79 11.57
CA ASN A 144 9.75 8.08 12.39
C ASN A 144 9.68 8.67 13.80
N ARG A 145 10.84 8.97 14.40
CA ARG A 145 10.92 9.67 15.68
C ARG A 145 10.25 11.05 15.63
N GLY A 146 10.49 11.82 14.57
CA GLY A 146 9.82 13.11 14.36
C GLY A 146 8.29 12.97 14.28
N LEU A 147 7.79 11.95 13.59
CA LEU A 147 6.36 11.63 13.49
C LEU A 147 5.78 11.20 14.85
N ASP A 148 6.49 10.38 15.60
CA ASP A 148 6.06 9.85 16.90
C ASP A 148 6.05 10.93 17.99
N GLU A 149 6.97 11.89 17.95
CA GLU A 149 7.09 12.96 18.95
C GLU A 149 6.15 14.15 18.70
N SER A 150 5.77 14.40 17.44
CA SER A 150 5.04 15.62 17.05
C SER A 150 3.53 15.48 17.18
N GLY A 151 2.89 16.38 17.95
CA GLY A 151 1.43 16.46 18.06
C GLY A 151 0.75 17.31 16.97
N VAL A 152 1.53 18.04 16.17
CA VAL A 152 1.04 18.84 15.04
C VAL A 152 1.80 18.48 13.77
N PHE A 153 1.10 18.35 12.65
CA PHE A 153 1.67 18.02 11.37
C PHE A 153 1.27 19.04 10.30
N LEU A 154 2.27 19.63 9.65
CA LEU A 154 2.10 20.55 8.52
C LEU A 154 2.63 19.91 7.24
N VAL A 155 1.91 20.07 6.13
CA VAL A 155 2.38 19.67 4.80
C VAL A 155 2.29 20.84 3.82
N LEU A 156 3.38 21.11 3.10
CA LEU A 156 3.36 22.09 2.00
C LEU A 156 2.72 21.48 0.76
N LEU A 157 1.55 21.97 0.36
CA LEU A 157 0.87 21.52 -0.86
C LEU A 157 1.46 22.22 -2.09
N THR A 158 2.35 21.50 -2.78
CA THR A 158 2.95 21.85 -4.06
C THR A 158 2.93 20.66 -5.03
N PRO A 159 3.07 20.85 -6.35
CA PRO A 159 3.21 19.73 -7.29
C PRO A 159 4.38 18.80 -6.95
N GLU A 160 5.46 19.35 -6.42
CA GLU A 160 6.66 18.61 -6.01
C GLU A 160 6.41 17.78 -4.75
N ALA A 161 5.74 18.35 -3.74
CA ALA A 161 5.36 17.64 -2.53
C ALA A 161 4.35 16.52 -2.82
N VAL A 162 3.35 16.78 -3.66
CA VAL A 162 2.35 15.77 -4.08
C VAL A 162 2.99 14.64 -4.90
N SER A 163 4.08 14.89 -5.62
CA SER A 163 4.79 13.86 -6.39
C SER A 163 5.91 13.16 -5.60
N SER A 164 6.34 13.73 -4.48
CA SER A 164 7.40 13.19 -3.62
C SER A 164 6.97 11.93 -2.89
N LYS A 165 7.78 10.86 -3.01
CA LYS A 165 7.57 9.60 -2.28
C LYS A 165 7.65 9.78 -0.76
N TRP A 166 8.56 10.65 -0.30
CA TRP A 166 8.78 10.91 1.13
C TRP A 166 7.63 11.69 1.76
N VAL A 167 7.17 12.75 1.09
CA VAL A 167 6.02 13.52 1.56
C VAL A 167 4.80 12.60 1.65
N LYS A 168 4.53 11.78 0.63
CA LYS A 168 3.40 10.83 0.68
C LYS A 168 3.47 9.87 1.88
N ARG A 169 4.67 9.33 2.17
CA ARG A 169 4.88 8.43 3.31
C ARG A 169 4.57 9.12 4.64
N GLU A 170 5.17 10.28 4.88
CA GLU A 170 4.97 11.06 6.11
C GLU A 170 3.50 11.48 6.27
N THR A 171 2.88 11.96 5.19
CA THR A 171 1.49 12.45 5.22
C THR A 171 0.47 11.33 5.41
N ASN A 172 0.69 10.13 4.84
CA ASN A 172 -0.23 9.00 5.01
C ASN A 172 -0.27 8.52 6.47
N ILE A 173 0.89 8.49 7.12
CA ILE A 173 1.02 8.17 8.54
C ILE A 173 0.27 9.21 9.37
N ALA A 174 0.49 10.51 9.10
CA ALA A 174 -0.15 11.60 9.82
C ALA A 174 -1.68 11.64 9.66
N VAL A 175 -2.21 11.34 8.46
CA VAL A 175 -3.67 11.28 8.21
C VAL A 175 -4.32 10.11 8.97
N SER A 176 -3.64 8.96 9.04
CA SER A 176 -4.11 7.84 9.85
C SER A 176 -4.18 8.20 11.34
N MET A 177 -3.14 8.87 11.85
CA MET A 177 -3.07 9.30 13.25
C MET A 177 -4.05 10.43 13.58
N GLU A 178 -4.36 11.32 12.63
CA GLU A 178 -5.38 12.36 12.83
C GLU A 178 -6.80 11.78 12.90
N HIS A 179 -7.11 10.76 12.12
CA HIS A 179 -8.40 10.05 12.20
C HIS A 179 -8.62 9.39 13.58
N GLU A 180 -7.53 8.99 14.23
CA GLU A 180 -7.50 8.46 15.60
C GLU A 180 -7.47 9.58 16.67
N GLY A 181 -7.45 10.85 16.25
CA GLY A 181 -7.46 12.04 17.11
C GLY A 181 -6.11 12.35 17.76
N GLU A 182 -5.04 11.71 17.30
CA GLU A 182 -3.75 11.72 17.98
C GLU A 182 -2.76 12.80 17.47
N VAL A 183 -3.03 13.40 16.31
CA VAL A 183 -2.22 14.47 15.69
C VAL A 183 -3.13 15.50 15.03
N ALA A 184 -2.82 16.79 15.15
CA ALA A 184 -3.50 17.84 14.39
C ALA A 184 -2.85 18.02 13.01
N PHE A 185 -3.60 17.83 11.93
CA PHE A 185 -3.10 17.85 10.57
C PHE A 185 -3.53 19.11 9.79
N TYR A 186 -2.59 19.88 9.25
CA TYR A 186 -2.88 21.10 8.48
C TYR A 186 -2.15 21.15 7.13
N PRO A 187 -2.87 20.97 6.02
CA PRO A 187 -2.32 21.21 4.69
C PRO A 187 -2.22 22.71 4.39
N LEU A 188 -1.05 23.15 3.93
CA LEU A 188 -0.78 24.53 3.54
C LEU A 188 -0.87 24.65 2.02
N ASP A 189 -1.85 25.38 1.50
CA ASP A 189 -2.07 25.58 0.05
C ASP A 189 -1.07 26.60 -0.51
N VAL A 190 0.10 26.11 -0.95
CA VAL A 190 1.23 26.93 -1.40
C VAL A 190 1.22 27.15 -2.92
N LYS A 191 1.13 26.07 -3.71
CA LYS A 191 1.10 26.13 -5.18
C LYS A 191 -0.09 25.32 -5.71
N PRO A 192 -0.74 25.75 -6.81
CA PRO A 192 -1.77 24.94 -7.45
C PRO A 192 -1.25 23.55 -7.79
N CYS A 193 -1.85 22.53 -7.19
CA CYS A 193 -1.49 21.14 -7.41
C CYS A 193 -2.73 20.24 -7.29
N ARG A 194 -2.64 19.03 -7.82
CA ARG A 194 -3.74 18.05 -7.72
C ARG A 194 -3.69 17.43 -6.34
N THR A 195 -4.53 17.90 -5.42
CA THR A 195 -4.59 17.37 -4.05
C THR A 195 -4.89 15.85 -4.08
N PRO A 196 -4.03 15.01 -3.48
CA PRO A 196 -4.28 13.59 -3.22
C PRO A 196 -5.64 13.34 -2.58
N ALA A 197 -6.26 12.20 -2.92
CA ALA A 197 -7.63 11.88 -2.52
C ALA A 197 -7.82 11.91 -0.99
N LEU A 198 -6.85 11.38 -0.23
CA LEU A 198 -6.83 11.38 1.23
C LEU A 198 -6.85 12.78 1.87
N TRP A 199 -6.51 13.84 1.12
CA TRP A 199 -6.37 15.19 1.66
C TRP A 199 -7.54 16.11 1.30
N ARG A 200 -8.47 15.68 0.42
CA ARG A 200 -9.57 16.53 -0.07
C ARG A 200 -10.63 16.86 0.98
N GLY A 201 -10.71 16.06 2.05
CA GLY A 201 -11.61 16.31 3.17
C GLY A 201 -11.12 17.39 4.13
N TYR A 202 -9.84 17.78 4.06
CA TYR A 202 -9.26 18.79 4.93
C TYR A 202 -9.46 20.19 4.38
N GLN A 203 -9.72 21.13 5.29
CA GLN A 203 -9.69 22.53 4.94
C GLN A 203 -8.25 23.04 4.92
N PHE A 204 -7.85 23.66 3.81
CA PHE A 204 -6.48 24.14 3.65
C PHE A 204 -6.27 25.53 4.28
N VAL A 205 -5.06 25.73 4.80
CA VAL A 205 -4.57 27.06 5.16
C VAL A 205 -3.96 27.68 3.91
N SER A 206 -4.56 28.75 3.40
CA SER A 206 -4.02 29.47 2.24
C SER A 206 -2.63 30.01 2.54
N PHE A 207 -1.68 29.71 1.66
CA PHE A 207 -0.33 30.29 1.61
C PHE A 207 -0.08 31.00 0.27
N LYS A 208 -1.16 31.53 -0.33
CA LYS A 208 -1.18 32.22 -1.64
C LYS A 208 -1.17 33.74 -1.55
N ASN A 209 -1.26 34.31 -0.35
CA ASN A 209 -1.29 35.76 -0.15
C ASN A 209 0.12 36.26 0.24
N GLU A 210 0.19 37.39 0.93
CA GLU A 210 1.43 37.86 1.52
C GLU A 210 1.86 36.93 2.66
N TYR A 211 3.08 36.38 2.54
CA TYR A 211 3.62 35.37 3.45
C TYR A 211 3.44 35.69 4.94
N GLN A 212 3.72 36.92 5.37
CA GLN A 212 3.60 37.30 6.79
C GLN A 212 2.16 37.28 7.30
N THR A 213 1.19 37.58 6.42
CA THR A 213 -0.23 37.50 6.73
C THR A 213 -0.68 36.05 6.88
N ASP A 214 -0.22 35.16 6.00
CA ASP A 214 -0.57 33.73 6.03
C ASP A 214 0.08 33.01 7.24
N VAL A 215 1.33 33.34 7.60
CA VAL A 215 1.98 32.85 8.83
C VAL A 215 1.25 33.33 10.09
N SER A 216 0.87 34.61 10.16
CA SER A 216 0.09 35.14 11.29
C SER A 216 -1.26 34.43 11.45
N ARG A 217 -1.89 34.04 10.33
CA ARG A 217 -3.11 33.25 10.33
C ARG A 217 -2.87 31.83 10.84
N LEU A 218 -1.80 31.18 10.40
CA LEU A 218 -1.44 29.84 10.88
C LEU A 218 -1.18 29.83 12.39
N LEU A 219 -0.44 30.82 12.92
CA LEU A 219 -0.15 30.92 14.35
C LEU A 219 -1.40 31.07 15.23
N LYS A 220 -2.37 31.88 14.79
CA LYS A 220 -3.67 32.00 15.48
C LYS A 220 -4.44 30.68 15.48
N LEU A 221 -4.38 29.94 14.38
CA LEU A 221 -5.05 28.66 14.24
C LEU A 221 -4.42 27.61 15.15
N LEU A 222 -3.08 27.56 15.20
CA LEU A 222 -2.34 26.69 16.10
C LEU A 222 -2.56 27.04 17.58
N ALA A 223 -2.85 28.30 17.90
CA ALA A 223 -3.24 28.76 19.24
C ALA A 223 -4.71 28.45 19.61
N GLY A 224 -5.47 27.81 18.73
CA GLY A 224 -6.87 27.45 18.96
C GLY A 224 -7.88 28.60 18.76
N GLU A 225 -7.47 29.70 18.13
CA GLU A 225 -8.39 30.79 17.79
C GLU A 225 -9.33 30.39 16.64
N LYS A 226 -10.63 30.70 16.78
CA LYS A 226 -11.60 30.55 15.69
C LYS A 226 -11.33 31.59 14.60
N ILE A 227 -10.64 31.18 13.54
CA ILE A 227 -10.45 32.01 12.35
C ILE A 227 -11.63 31.81 11.40
N ALA A 228 -12.10 32.88 10.75
CA ALA A 228 -13.05 32.79 9.63
C ALA A 228 -12.42 31.97 8.49
N LEU A 229 -12.79 30.68 8.45
CA LEU A 229 -12.45 29.71 7.43
C LEU A 229 -12.89 30.26 6.06
N LEU A 230 -11.95 30.36 5.11
CA LEU A 230 -12.31 30.76 3.75
C LEU A 230 -13.32 29.74 3.19
N PRO A 231 -14.33 30.16 2.41
CA PRO A 231 -15.26 29.21 1.81
C PRO A 231 -14.46 28.16 1.02
N ALA A 232 -14.88 26.90 1.14
CA ALA A 232 -14.37 25.81 0.32
C ALA A 232 -14.25 26.29 -1.13
N SER A 233 -13.15 25.95 -1.80
CA SER A 233 -12.92 26.31 -3.20
C SER A 233 -14.21 26.11 -4.00
N PRO A 234 -14.62 27.08 -4.83
CA PRO A 234 -15.92 27.05 -5.47
C PRO A 234 -16.09 25.71 -6.19
N LYS A 235 -17.25 25.07 -5.97
CA LYS A 235 -17.73 23.96 -6.80
C LYS A 235 -17.50 24.39 -8.25
N ILE A 236 -16.67 23.65 -8.98
CA ILE A 236 -16.55 23.84 -10.42
C ILE A 236 -17.91 23.42 -10.98
N GLU A 237 -18.80 24.39 -11.14
CA GLU A 237 -19.99 24.23 -11.96
C GLU A 237 -19.53 23.98 -13.39
N ASN A 238 -19.92 22.82 -13.93
CA ASN A 238 -19.79 22.52 -15.34
C ASN A 238 -20.65 23.49 -16.15
N LYS A 239 -20.06 24.62 -16.55
CA LYS A 239 -20.50 25.38 -17.71
C LYS A 239 -19.39 25.36 -18.76
N PRO A 240 -19.72 25.04 -20.03
CA PRO A 240 -18.73 24.98 -21.08
C PRO A 240 -18.26 26.41 -21.40
N ALA A 241 -16.97 26.68 -21.24
CA ALA A 241 -16.37 27.94 -21.66
C ALA A 241 -15.84 27.82 -23.11
N PRO A 242 -15.91 28.90 -23.90
CA PRO A 242 -15.85 28.86 -25.34
C PRO A 242 -14.41 28.79 -25.86
N GLY A 243 -14.26 28.13 -26.99
CA GLY A 243 -12.95 27.85 -27.60
C GLY A 243 -12.15 29.10 -27.98
N LYS A 244 -10.84 28.98 -27.80
CA LYS A 244 -9.85 29.51 -28.74
C LYS A 244 -8.80 28.44 -28.97
N ALA A 245 -8.67 28.06 -30.24
CA ALA A 245 -7.78 27.01 -30.71
C ALA A 245 -6.31 27.46 -30.58
N GLU A 246 -5.54 26.71 -29.80
CA GLU A 246 -4.09 26.65 -29.95
C GLU A 246 -3.74 25.36 -30.67
N LYS A 247 -2.98 25.46 -31.76
CA LYS A 247 -2.67 24.32 -32.65
C LYS A 247 -1.86 23.27 -31.88
N PRO A 248 -2.25 21.98 -31.89
CA PRO A 248 -1.49 20.92 -31.25
C PRO A 248 -0.17 20.67 -31.98
N LYS A 249 0.93 20.54 -31.21
CA LYS A 249 2.21 19.99 -31.70
C LYS A 249 1.99 18.55 -32.21
N PRO A 250 2.71 18.11 -33.25
CA PRO A 250 2.42 16.85 -33.93
C PRO A 250 2.66 15.65 -33.02
N ALA A 251 1.69 14.74 -33.01
CA ALA A 251 1.77 13.44 -32.36
C ALA A 251 2.87 12.57 -33.01
N PRO A 252 3.56 11.71 -32.24
CA PRO A 252 4.36 10.64 -32.84
C PRO A 252 3.45 9.70 -33.67
N ALA A 253 4.02 9.17 -34.74
CA ALA A 253 3.32 8.55 -35.86
C ALA A 253 2.27 7.50 -35.47
N LYS A 254 1.07 7.63 -36.07
CA LYS A 254 -0.01 6.64 -36.05
C LYS A 254 0.47 5.36 -36.73
N ILE A 255 0.36 4.24 -36.03
CA ILE A 255 0.25 2.93 -36.69
C ILE A 255 -1.19 2.87 -37.22
N GLU A 256 -1.37 2.99 -38.53
CA GLU A 256 -2.66 2.80 -39.19
C GLU A 256 -3.07 1.33 -39.08
N ILE A 257 -4.09 1.06 -38.27
CA ILE A 257 -4.84 -0.19 -38.34
C ILE A 257 -5.87 -0.01 -39.46
N GLN A 258 -5.86 -0.89 -40.45
CA GLN A 258 -6.77 -0.85 -41.59
C GLN A 258 -8.24 -0.92 -41.12
N PRO A 259 -9.15 -0.10 -41.68
CA PRO A 259 -10.55 -0.09 -41.29
C PRO A 259 -11.26 -1.28 -41.96
N GLY A 260 -11.59 -2.33 -41.21
CA GLY A 260 -12.34 -3.45 -41.78
C GLY A 260 -12.71 -4.62 -40.87
N GLU A 261 -11.94 -4.91 -39.83
CA GLU A 261 -12.26 -6.03 -38.92
C GLU A 261 -12.51 -5.50 -37.52
N LYS A 262 -13.77 -5.54 -37.06
CA LYS A 262 -14.03 -5.63 -35.62
C LYS A 262 -13.35 -6.92 -35.18
N PRO A 263 -12.37 -6.92 -34.26
CA PRO A 263 -11.93 -8.16 -33.67
C PRO A 263 -13.16 -8.74 -32.96
N HIS A 264 -13.75 -9.78 -33.54
CA HIS A 264 -14.71 -10.63 -32.85
C HIS A 264 -13.93 -11.36 -31.77
N ILE A 265 -13.87 -10.75 -30.59
CA ILE A 265 -13.18 -11.32 -29.44
C ILE A 265 -14.00 -12.52 -29.00
N LEU A 266 -13.39 -13.71 -29.00
CA LEU A 266 -13.89 -14.89 -28.33
C LEU A 266 -13.73 -14.73 -26.80
N ILE A 267 -14.47 -13.78 -26.22
CA ILE A 267 -14.80 -13.85 -24.79
C ILE A 267 -15.94 -14.87 -24.71
N PRO A 268 -15.77 -16.00 -23.99
CA PRO A 268 -16.87 -16.93 -23.79
C PRO A 268 -18.07 -16.17 -23.19
N ASN A 269 -19.22 -16.25 -23.85
CA ASN A 269 -20.49 -15.81 -23.29
C ASN A 269 -21.44 -17.02 -23.28
N PRO A 270 -21.86 -17.52 -22.11
CA PRO A 270 -21.55 -17.00 -20.77
C PRO A 270 -20.08 -17.22 -20.35
N PRO A 271 -19.60 -16.47 -19.34
CA PRO A 271 -18.29 -16.71 -18.74
C PRO A 271 -18.13 -18.17 -18.31
N ASP A 272 -16.95 -18.73 -18.56
CA ASP A 272 -16.60 -20.08 -18.08
C ASP A 272 -16.25 -19.99 -16.58
N ILE A 273 -17.21 -20.43 -15.75
CA ILE A 273 -17.16 -20.35 -14.28
C ILE A 273 -17.04 -21.76 -13.69
N ARG A 274 -16.18 -21.90 -12.68
CA ARG A 274 -16.13 -23.10 -11.82
C ARG A 274 -16.15 -22.74 -10.35
N VAL A 275 -16.65 -23.64 -9.52
CA VAL A 275 -16.56 -23.50 -8.06
C VAL A 275 -15.25 -24.11 -7.57
N HIS A 276 -14.45 -23.32 -6.87
CA HIS A 276 -13.17 -23.75 -6.31
C HIS A 276 -13.39 -24.73 -5.16
N ARG A 277 -12.73 -25.89 -5.20
CA ARG A 277 -13.07 -27.04 -4.33
C ARG A 277 -12.83 -26.79 -2.84
N ILE A 278 -11.81 -26.01 -2.48
CA ILE A 278 -11.45 -25.76 -1.08
C ILE A 278 -12.28 -24.58 -0.53
N THR A 279 -12.30 -23.48 -1.26
CA THR A 279 -12.90 -22.21 -0.78
C THR A 279 -14.39 -22.11 -1.09
N GLY A 280 -14.92 -22.88 -2.06
CA GLY A 280 -16.30 -22.74 -2.55
C GLY A 280 -16.50 -21.51 -3.44
N LYS A 281 -15.43 -20.80 -3.79
CA LYS A 281 -15.50 -19.53 -4.52
C LYS A 281 -15.69 -19.73 -6.02
N GLU A 282 -16.50 -18.89 -6.66
CA GLU A 282 -16.58 -18.85 -8.12
C GLU A 282 -15.27 -18.33 -8.73
N MET A 283 -14.71 -19.10 -9.66
CA MET A 283 -13.51 -18.77 -10.42
C MET A 283 -13.86 -18.60 -11.89
N ILE A 284 -13.38 -17.52 -12.49
CA ILE A 284 -13.54 -17.18 -13.90
C ILE A 284 -12.31 -17.66 -14.67
N ARG A 285 -12.52 -18.36 -15.79
CA ARG A 285 -11.45 -18.70 -16.71
C ARG A 285 -11.03 -17.48 -17.52
N ILE A 286 -9.73 -17.20 -17.54
CA ILE A 286 -9.12 -16.20 -18.41
C ILE A 286 -8.35 -16.94 -19.50
N PRO A 287 -8.79 -16.89 -20.78
CA PRO A 287 -8.14 -17.61 -21.86
C PRO A 287 -6.68 -17.17 -22.06
N ALA A 288 -5.84 -18.11 -22.48
CA ALA A 288 -4.50 -17.80 -22.97
C ALA A 288 -4.57 -16.81 -24.14
N GLY A 289 -3.59 -15.92 -24.26
CA GLY A 289 -3.52 -14.99 -25.39
C GLY A 289 -2.96 -13.63 -25.05
N ASP A 290 -2.83 -12.84 -26.10
CA ASP A 290 -2.30 -11.48 -26.05
C ASP A 290 -3.33 -10.48 -25.52
N PHE A 291 -2.86 -9.48 -24.78
CA PHE A 291 -3.65 -8.34 -24.36
C PHE A 291 -2.77 -7.08 -24.29
N LEU A 292 -3.41 -5.92 -24.18
CA LEU A 292 -2.74 -4.62 -24.05
C LEU A 292 -2.50 -4.29 -22.57
N TYR A 293 -1.25 -4.39 -22.11
CA TYR A 293 -0.84 -4.22 -20.71
C TYR A 293 -0.31 -2.81 -20.41
N GLY A 294 -0.69 -2.30 -19.23
CA GLY A 294 -0.23 -1.05 -18.64
C GLY A 294 -0.74 0.20 -19.36
N LYS A 295 -0.39 1.37 -18.82
CA LYS A 295 -0.81 2.68 -19.37
C LYS A 295 -0.41 2.90 -20.83
N ASN A 296 0.73 2.34 -21.22
CA ASN A 296 1.26 2.41 -22.58
C ASN A 296 0.67 1.36 -23.53
N LYS A 297 -0.27 0.52 -23.06
CA LYS A 297 -0.96 -0.51 -23.85
C LYS A 297 0.01 -1.40 -24.63
N ARG A 298 1.09 -1.84 -23.98
CA ARG A 298 2.09 -2.71 -24.60
C ARG A 298 1.53 -4.12 -24.72
N LYS A 299 1.67 -4.73 -25.89
CA LYS A 299 1.23 -6.10 -26.11
C LYS A 299 1.99 -7.06 -25.18
N ARG A 300 1.27 -7.86 -24.41
CA ARG A 300 1.81 -8.90 -23.52
C ARG A 300 1.01 -10.18 -23.70
N HIS A 301 1.70 -11.32 -23.72
CA HIS A 301 1.07 -12.64 -23.76
C HIS A 301 0.96 -13.22 -22.35
N LEU A 302 -0.17 -13.85 -22.02
CA LEU A 302 -0.34 -14.64 -20.79
C LEU A 302 -0.92 -16.01 -21.12
N PRO A 303 -0.50 -17.07 -20.39
CA PRO A 303 -1.15 -18.38 -20.47
C PRO A 303 -2.59 -18.29 -19.93
N GLU A 304 -3.32 -19.39 -20.06
CA GLU A 304 -4.62 -19.55 -19.42
C GLU A 304 -4.45 -19.68 -17.91
N PHE A 305 -5.36 -19.06 -17.16
CA PHE A 305 -5.45 -19.18 -15.71
C PHE A 305 -6.91 -19.00 -15.27
N TRP A 306 -7.17 -19.27 -14.00
CA TRP A 306 -8.44 -19.02 -13.34
C TRP A 306 -8.24 -17.94 -12.29
N ILE A 307 -9.19 -17.02 -12.14
CA ILE A 307 -9.16 -15.98 -11.11
C ILE A 307 -10.48 -15.93 -10.37
N ALA A 308 -10.45 -15.66 -9.08
CA ALA A 308 -11.65 -15.47 -8.29
C ALA A 308 -12.51 -14.34 -8.88
N LYS A 309 -13.81 -14.64 -9.07
CA LYS A 309 -14.78 -13.70 -9.63
C LYS A 309 -14.86 -12.41 -8.81
N MET A 310 -14.85 -12.54 -7.49
CA MET A 310 -14.94 -11.45 -6.51
C MET A 310 -13.70 -11.45 -5.60
N PRO A 311 -13.41 -10.33 -4.89
CA PRO A 311 -12.45 -10.33 -3.78
C PRO A 311 -12.79 -11.38 -2.71
N VAL A 312 -11.81 -11.76 -1.89
CA VAL A 312 -12.05 -12.65 -0.74
C VAL A 312 -12.91 -11.91 0.29
N THR A 313 -14.01 -12.52 0.73
CA THR A 313 -14.91 -11.90 1.74
C THR A 313 -14.46 -12.20 3.16
N ASN A 314 -14.97 -11.44 4.13
CA ASN A 314 -14.72 -11.73 5.55
C ASN A 314 -15.21 -13.15 5.93
N ALA A 315 -16.37 -13.58 5.45
CA ALA A 315 -16.89 -14.94 5.71
C ALA A 315 -16.00 -16.05 5.14
N GLU A 316 -15.45 -15.84 3.94
CA GLU A 316 -14.50 -16.77 3.34
C GLU A 316 -13.18 -16.81 4.13
N TYR A 317 -12.68 -15.64 4.54
CA TYR A 317 -11.47 -15.53 5.34
C TYR A 317 -11.61 -16.15 6.75
N ALA A 318 -12.82 -16.15 7.32
CA ALA A 318 -13.09 -16.73 8.64
C ALA A 318 -12.82 -18.24 8.71
N ARG A 319 -13.01 -18.94 7.59
CA ARG A 319 -12.67 -20.37 7.47
C ARG A 319 -11.16 -20.58 7.61
N PHE A 320 -10.37 -19.76 6.94
CA PHE A 320 -8.91 -19.77 7.04
C PHE A 320 -8.44 -19.44 8.46
N VAL A 321 -9.03 -18.42 9.09
CA VAL A 321 -8.75 -18.06 10.49
C VAL A 321 -8.97 -19.25 11.42
N THR A 322 -10.12 -19.92 11.27
CA THR A 322 -10.50 -21.08 12.08
C THR A 322 -9.56 -22.27 11.84
N ASP A 323 -9.31 -22.63 10.59
CA ASP A 323 -8.53 -23.82 10.22
C ASP A 323 -7.06 -23.69 10.62
N MET A 324 -6.50 -22.48 10.54
CA MET A 324 -5.08 -22.22 10.80
C MET A 324 -4.79 -21.67 12.19
N GLY A 325 -5.82 -21.29 12.95
CA GLY A 325 -5.68 -20.71 14.29
C GLY A 325 -4.89 -19.40 14.28
N ILE A 326 -5.05 -18.58 13.25
CA ILE A 326 -4.36 -17.30 13.11
C ILE A 326 -5.14 -16.17 13.82
N VAL A 327 -4.46 -15.05 14.06
CA VAL A 327 -5.10 -13.86 14.63
C VAL A 327 -6.08 -13.27 13.61
N PRO A 328 -7.36 -13.06 13.95
CA PRO A 328 -8.34 -12.46 13.06
C PRO A 328 -8.00 -10.99 12.78
N PRO A 329 -8.48 -10.42 11.65
CA PRO A 329 -8.33 -8.99 11.37
C PRO A 329 -8.91 -8.11 12.48
N ASN A 330 -8.26 -6.97 12.76
CA ASN A 330 -8.60 -6.10 13.90
C ASN A 330 -10.04 -5.58 13.86
N HIS A 331 -10.61 -5.37 12.67
CA HIS A 331 -11.98 -4.89 12.50
C HIS A 331 -13.06 -5.95 12.82
N TRP A 332 -12.66 -7.15 13.24
CA TRP A 332 -13.57 -8.16 13.80
C TRP A 332 -13.73 -8.03 15.33
N GLU A 333 -13.24 -6.95 15.92
CA GLU A 333 -13.48 -6.57 17.32
C GLU A 333 -13.04 -7.67 18.32
N GLY A 334 -11.94 -8.37 17.99
CA GLY A 334 -11.36 -9.43 18.82
C GLY A 334 -12.06 -10.79 18.74
N THR A 335 -13.06 -10.95 17.86
CA THR A 335 -13.78 -12.20 17.66
C THR A 335 -13.15 -13.07 16.57
N GLN A 336 -13.34 -14.39 16.65
CA GLN A 336 -12.84 -15.36 15.65
C GLN A 336 -13.68 -15.40 14.36
N THR A 337 -14.85 -14.74 14.35
CA THR A 337 -15.81 -14.73 13.24
C THR A 337 -16.21 -13.29 12.95
N PRO A 338 -16.33 -12.89 11.68
CA PRO A 338 -16.67 -11.51 11.35
C PRO A 338 -18.06 -11.12 11.84
N PRO A 339 -18.29 -9.84 12.19
CA PRO A 339 -19.64 -9.31 12.38
C PRO A 339 -20.51 -9.60 11.16
N GLN A 340 -21.73 -10.09 11.38
CA GLN A 340 -22.64 -10.51 10.30
C GLN A 340 -22.86 -9.43 9.23
N LYS A 341 -22.89 -8.15 9.65
CA LYS A 341 -23.07 -6.98 8.77
C LYS A 341 -21.96 -6.82 7.72
N ILE A 342 -20.77 -7.37 7.94
CA ILE A 342 -19.63 -7.30 7.00
C ILE A 342 -19.21 -8.67 6.47
N ALA A 343 -19.98 -9.73 6.75
CA ALA A 343 -19.63 -11.09 6.34
C ALA A 343 -19.40 -11.20 4.82
N ASP A 344 -20.23 -10.52 4.03
CA ASP A 344 -20.15 -10.50 2.56
C ASP A 344 -19.34 -9.32 1.99
N HIS A 345 -18.73 -8.50 2.85
CA HIS A 345 -17.79 -7.46 2.43
C HIS A 345 -16.41 -8.07 2.15
N PRO A 346 -15.56 -7.45 1.32
CA PRO A 346 -14.18 -7.86 1.17
C PRO A 346 -13.47 -7.86 2.52
N VAL A 347 -12.61 -8.85 2.76
CA VAL A 347 -11.70 -8.84 3.90
C VAL A 347 -10.65 -7.74 3.70
N VAL A 348 -10.42 -6.96 4.75
CA VAL A 348 -9.45 -5.86 4.79
C VAL A 348 -8.59 -5.96 6.05
N ASN A 349 -7.66 -5.02 6.29
CA ASN A 349 -6.69 -5.09 7.40
C ASN A 349 -5.82 -6.36 7.35
N VAL A 350 -5.57 -6.84 6.14
CA VAL A 350 -4.71 -7.99 5.85
C VAL A 350 -3.45 -7.51 5.13
N SER A 351 -2.31 -8.04 5.57
CA SER A 351 -1.02 -7.81 4.95
C SER A 351 -0.85 -8.66 3.71
N TRP A 352 0.15 -8.34 2.89
CA TRP A 352 0.51 -9.17 1.74
C TRP A 352 0.85 -10.60 2.17
N HIS A 353 1.50 -10.75 3.33
CA HIS A 353 1.83 -12.07 3.89
C HIS A 353 0.59 -12.88 4.28
N ASP A 354 -0.45 -12.26 4.84
CA ASP A 354 -1.67 -12.99 5.15
C ASP A 354 -2.43 -13.37 3.89
N ALA A 355 -2.47 -12.47 2.90
CA ALA A 355 -3.09 -12.73 1.61
C ALA A 355 -2.40 -13.91 0.91
N GLN A 356 -1.05 -13.97 0.95
CA GLN A 356 -0.28 -15.09 0.44
C GLN A 356 -0.50 -16.38 1.25
N ALA A 357 -0.59 -16.30 2.58
CA ALA A 357 -0.87 -17.45 3.43
C ALA A 357 -2.28 -18.03 3.19
N TYR A 358 -3.29 -17.18 3.04
CA TYR A 358 -4.64 -17.57 2.65
C TYR A 358 -4.61 -18.24 1.27
N ALA A 359 -3.96 -17.62 0.29
CA ALA A 359 -3.88 -18.18 -1.06
C ALA A 359 -3.26 -19.58 -1.03
N LYS A 360 -2.18 -19.77 -0.28
CA LYS A 360 -1.52 -21.08 -0.10
C LYS A 360 -2.42 -22.10 0.60
N TRP A 361 -3.10 -21.72 1.68
CA TRP A 361 -4.08 -22.59 2.35
C TRP A 361 -5.21 -23.01 1.41
N ALA A 362 -5.66 -22.09 0.57
CA ALA A 362 -6.64 -22.31 -0.47
C ALA A 362 -6.08 -23.06 -1.70
N ASN A 363 -4.82 -23.51 -1.71
CA ASN A 363 -4.19 -24.12 -2.90
C ASN A 363 -4.30 -23.25 -4.17
N CYS A 364 -4.20 -21.94 -3.97
CA CYS A 364 -4.21 -20.88 -4.97
C CYS A 364 -2.91 -20.04 -4.82
N GLN A 365 -2.84 -18.95 -5.58
CA GLN A 365 -1.82 -17.91 -5.43
C GLN A 365 -2.46 -16.52 -5.55
N LEU A 366 -1.71 -15.48 -5.21
CA LEU A 366 -2.10 -14.12 -5.61
C LEU A 366 -1.92 -13.97 -7.12
N PRO A 367 -2.80 -13.25 -7.83
CA PRO A 367 -2.63 -12.98 -9.26
C PRO A 367 -1.39 -12.13 -9.48
N THR A 368 -0.65 -12.36 -10.57
CA THR A 368 0.33 -11.38 -11.04
C THR A 368 -0.36 -10.08 -11.45
N GLU A 369 0.36 -8.96 -11.49
CA GLU A 369 -0.20 -7.70 -12.02
C GLU A 369 -0.79 -7.86 -13.43
N GLY A 370 -0.15 -8.68 -14.26
CA GLY A 370 -0.61 -8.95 -15.62
C GLY A 370 -1.90 -9.76 -15.65
N GLU A 371 -2.00 -10.79 -14.81
CA GLU A 371 -3.23 -11.60 -14.67
C GLU A 371 -4.39 -10.76 -14.16
N TRP A 372 -4.15 -9.97 -13.11
CA TRP A 372 -5.15 -9.06 -12.56
C TRP A 372 -5.63 -8.07 -13.64
N GLU A 373 -4.69 -7.42 -14.34
CA GLU A 373 -5.04 -6.42 -15.36
C GLU A 373 -5.78 -7.04 -16.54
N LYS A 374 -5.33 -8.20 -17.05
CA LYS A 374 -6.04 -8.88 -18.14
C LYS A 374 -7.46 -9.26 -17.72
N SER A 375 -7.64 -9.73 -16.50
CA SER A 375 -8.96 -10.10 -15.94
C SER A 375 -9.91 -8.90 -15.86
N ALA A 376 -9.41 -7.72 -15.51
CA ALA A 376 -10.17 -6.48 -15.46
C ALA A 376 -10.41 -5.86 -16.85
N ARG A 377 -9.40 -5.88 -17.72
CA ARG A 377 -9.35 -5.12 -18.97
C ARG A 377 -9.97 -5.85 -20.16
N GLY A 378 -9.87 -7.16 -20.22
CA GLY A 378 -9.99 -7.84 -21.51
C GLY A 378 -8.74 -7.62 -22.37
N ILE A 379 -8.92 -7.59 -23.70
CA ILE A 379 -7.80 -7.49 -24.65
C ILE A 379 -7.75 -6.17 -25.43
N ASP A 380 -8.81 -5.36 -25.35
CA ASP A 380 -9.02 -4.17 -26.18
C ASP A 380 -8.38 -2.87 -25.64
N GLY A 381 -7.79 -2.92 -24.45
CA GLY A 381 -7.12 -1.77 -23.87
C GLY A 381 -8.06 -0.74 -23.23
N ARG A 382 -9.29 -1.12 -22.84
CA ARG A 382 -10.25 -0.23 -22.14
C ARG A 382 -9.74 0.32 -20.81
N GLN A 383 -10.15 1.53 -20.44
CA GLN A 383 -9.67 2.19 -19.21
C GLN A 383 -10.24 1.60 -17.91
N TYR A 384 -11.53 1.25 -17.92
CA TYR A 384 -12.29 0.67 -16.81
C TYR A 384 -12.84 -0.70 -17.24
N PRO A 385 -13.26 -1.58 -16.30
CA PRO A 385 -13.80 -2.90 -16.63
C PRO A 385 -14.96 -2.83 -17.64
N TRP A 386 -15.84 -1.84 -17.48
CA TRP A 386 -17.01 -1.61 -18.33
C TRP A 386 -16.76 -0.78 -19.59
N GLY A 387 -15.58 -0.19 -19.80
CA GLY A 387 -15.30 0.63 -20.98
C GLY A 387 -14.29 1.75 -20.76
N ASN A 388 -14.29 2.75 -21.65
CA ASN A 388 -13.37 3.89 -21.53
C ASN A 388 -13.94 5.06 -20.73
N ASP A 389 -15.27 5.20 -20.72
CA ASP A 389 -15.94 6.30 -20.05
C ASP A 389 -16.20 5.94 -18.58
N TRP A 390 -15.91 6.89 -17.69
CA TRP A 390 -16.17 6.73 -16.27
C TRP A 390 -17.67 6.61 -15.99
N GLN A 391 -18.05 5.69 -15.11
CA GLN A 391 -19.41 5.44 -14.67
C GLN A 391 -19.39 5.22 -13.15
N GLY A 392 -19.57 6.30 -12.38
CA GLY A 392 -19.45 6.23 -10.91
C GLY A 392 -20.44 5.29 -10.23
N GLN A 393 -21.55 4.96 -10.90
CA GLN A 393 -22.56 4.01 -10.45
C GLN A 393 -22.21 2.54 -10.72
N HIS A 394 -21.04 2.24 -11.28
CA HIS A 394 -20.59 0.87 -11.60
C HIS A 394 -19.57 0.32 -10.59
N CYS A 395 -19.22 1.08 -9.56
CA CYS A 395 -18.28 0.65 -8.53
C CYS A 395 -18.44 1.45 -7.23
N ASN A 396 -17.87 0.94 -6.14
CA ASN A 396 -17.77 1.66 -4.89
C ASN A 396 -16.48 2.50 -4.85
N THR A 397 -16.61 3.81 -5.03
CA THR A 397 -15.51 4.78 -4.92
C THR A 397 -15.94 6.01 -4.14
N TYR A 398 -15.04 6.99 -3.98
CA TYR A 398 -15.35 8.22 -3.27
C TYR A 398 -16.60 8.90 -3.84
N GLU A 399 -16.76 8.87 -5.17
CA GLU A 399 -17.90 9.45 -5.88
C GLU A 399 -19.24 8.74 -5.59
N ALA A 400 -19.20 7.47 -5.18
CA ALA A 400 -20.41 6.72 -4.80
C ALA A 400 -20.94 7.15 -3.41
N GLY A 401 -20.09 7.75 -2.57
CA GLY A 401 -20.49 8.31 -1.27
C GLY A 401 -20.87 7.30 -0.20
N ILE A 402 -20.54 6.01 -0.37
CA ILE A 402 -20.83 4.95 0.62
C ILE A 402 -19.97 5.11 1.88
N GLY A 403 -18.72 5.56 1.72
CA GLY A 403 -17.81 5.86 2.84
C GLY A 403 -17.24 4.64 3.57
N THR A 404 -17.50 3.42 3.07
CA THR A 404 -16.94 2.16 3.56
C THR A 404 -16.98 1.12 2.44
N THR A 405 -16.45 -0.08 2.67
CA THR A 405 -16.59 -1.20 1.73
C THR A 405 -18.07 -1.56 1.53
N SER A 406 -18.40 -2.13 0.38
CA SER A 406 -19.74 -2.65 0.08
C SER A 406 -19.69 -4.17 -0.02
N PRO A 407 -20.82 -4.87 0.18
CA PRO A 407 -20.93 -6.29 -0.17
C PRO A 407 -20.39 -6.55 -1.57
N VAL A 408 -19.64 -7.64 -1.73
CA VAL A 408 -19.07 -7.99 -3.03
C VAL A 408 -20.18 -8.18 -4.06
N GLY A 409 -19.98 -7.64 -5.26
CA GLY A 409 -20.93 -7.71 -6.36
C GLY A 409 -22.17 -6.83 -6.26
N GLN A 410 -22.20 -5.87 -5.33
CA GLN A 410 -23.28 -4.87 -5.26
C GLN A 410 -23.49 -4.10 -6.59
N PHE A 411 -22.45 -3.97 -7.42
CA PHE A 411 -22.47 -3.22 -8.68
C PHE A 411 -22.54 -4.12 -9.93
N SER A 412 -22.67 -5.43 -9.75
CA SER A 412 -22.83 -6.38 -10.85
C SER A 412 -24.26 -6.35 -11.39
N PRO A 413 -24.48 -6.53 -12.71
CA PRO A 413 -23.49 -6.82 -13.76
C PRO A 413 -22.84 -5.59 -14.41
N GLN A 414 -23.28 -4.37 -14.10
CA GLN A 414 -22.85 -3.18 -14.83
C GLN A 414 -21.37 -2.82 -14.58
N GLY A 415 -20.85 -3.17 -13.40
CA GLY A 415 -19.45 -3.00 -13.01
C GLY A 415 -18.50 -4.12 -13.46
N ASP A 416 -19.02 -5.18 -14.06
CA ASP A 416 -18.24 -6.38 -14.33
C ASP A 416 -17.24 -6.15 -15.47
N SER A 417 -16.12 -6.86 -15.38
CA SER A 417 -15.13 -6.93 -16.46
C SER A 417 -15.69 -7.68 -17.67
N PRO A 418 -15.02 -7.62 -18.83
CA PRO A 418 -15.45 -8.36 -20.02
C PRO A 418 -15.54 -9.87 -19.79
N TYR A 419 -14.71 -10.39 -18.89
CA TYR A 419 -14.70 -11.81 -18.53
C TYR A 419 -15.68 -12.14 -17.40
N GLY A 420 -16.39 -11.16 -16.82
CA GLY A 420 -17.29 -11.34 -15.69
C GLY A 420 -16.62 -11.28 -14.32
N CYS A 421 -15.41 -10.72 -14.22
CA CYS A 421 -14.79 -10.44 -12.92
C CYS A 421 -15.42 -9.19 -12.31
N VAL A 422 -15.76 -9.26 -11.03
CA VAL A 422 -16.56 -8.29 -10.30
C VAL A 422 -15.67 -7.50 -9.34
N ASP A 423 -16.04 -6.25 -9.08
CA ASP A 423 -15.32 -5.31 -8.20
C ASP A 423 -13.83 -5.15 -8.58
N MET A 424 -13.52 -5.13 -9.88
CA MET A 424 -12.15 -4.89 -10.36
C MET A 424 -11.76 -3.39 -10.29
N SER A 425 -12.71 -2.50 -10.06
CA SER A 425 -12.49 -1.07 -9.82
C SER A 425 -13.20 -0.68 -8.52
N GLY A 426 -12.50 -0.05 -7.59
CA GLY A 426 -13.05 0.38 -6.30
C GLY A 426 -13.27 -0.76 -5.30
N ASN A 427 -14.09 -0.48 -4.29
CA ASN A 427 -14.31 -1.29 -3.08
C ASN A 427 -13.03 -1.42 -2.23
N VAL A 428 -12.03 -2.19 -2.68
CA VAL A 428 -10.74 -2.34 -2.00
C VAL A 428 -9.59 -2.39 -3.01
N TRP A 429 -8.45 -1.84 -2.62
CA TRP A 429 -7.18 -2.19 -3.26
C TRP A 429 -6.91 -3.67 -3.09
N GLU A 430 -6.29 -4.30 -4.07
CA GLU A 430 -6.00 -5.73 -4.03
C GLU A 430 -4.52 -6.03 -4.12
N TRP A 431 -4.01 -6.77 -3.14
CA TRP A 431 -2.67 -7.36 -3.20
C TRP A 431 -2.51 -8.26 -4.43
N VAL A 432 -1.41 -8.06 -5.14
CA VAL A 432 -0.96 -8.93 -6.24
C VAL A 432 0.31 -9.70 -5.84
N ALA A 433 0.76 -10.63 -6.69
CA ALA A 433 1.92 -11.48 -6.42
C ALA A 433 3.23 -10.69 -6.25
N THR A 434 3.35 -9.52 -6.89
CA THR A 434 4.49 -8.64 -6.66
C THR A 434 4.34 -7.99 -5.29
N MET A 435 5.36 -8.18 -4.46
CA MET A 435 5.39 -7.70 -3.09
C MET A 435 5.34 -6.17 -3.04
N GLY A 436 4.41 -5.61 -2.25
CA GLY A 436 4.22 -4.16 -2.11
C GLY A 436 3.36 -3.50 -3.19
N ASP A 437 2.90 -4.26 -4.19
CA ASP A 437 2.06 -3.75 -5.29
C ASP A 437 0.57 -4.02 -5.04
N LEU A 438 -0.26 -3.05 -5.43
CA LEU A 438 -1.71 -3.10 -5.38
C LEU A 438 -2.36 -2.68 -6.70
N ARG A 439 -3.55 -3.20 -6.97
CA ARG A 439 -4.39 -2.81 -8.11
C ARG A 439 -5.84 -2.52 -7.69
N GLY A 440 -6.59 -1.82 -8.55
CA GLY A 440 -8.06 -1.71 -8.48
C GLY A 440 -8.63 -0.43 -7.88
N GLY A 441 -7.94 0.24 -6.96
CA GLY A 441 -8.52 1.34 -6.18
C GLY A 441 -9.48 0.86 -5.10
N ALA A 442 -9.84 1.72 -4.15
CA ALA A 442 -10.73 1.40 -3.03
C ALA A 442 -11.94 2.34 -2.93
N PHE A 443 -12.83 2.13 -1.96
CA PHE A 443 -13.99 3.00 -1.73
C PHE A 443 -13.64 4.47 -1.43
N VAL A 444 -12.40 4.76 -0.99
CA VAL A 444 -11.89 6.13 -0.79
C VAL A 444 -11.18 6.70 -2.03
N SER A 445 -10.92 5.87 -3.03
CA SER A 445 -10.22 6.27 -4.24
C SER A 445 -11.13 7.10 -5.14
N SER A 446 -10.52 8.00 -5.92
CA SER A 446 -11.25 8.70 -6.99
C SER A 446 -11.26 7.87 -8.26
N TYR A 447 -12.10 8.25 -9.22
CA TYR A 447 -12.18 7.59 -10.52
C TYR A 447 -10.84 7.40 -11.23
N TRP A 448 -9.90 8.33 -11.02
CA TRP A 448 -8.55 8.25 -11.58
C TRP A 448 -7.74 7.08 -11.06
N ASP A 449 -7.89 6.74 -9.79
CA ASP A 449 -7.07 5.72 -9.13
C ASP A 449 -7.67 4.31 -9.33
N CYS A 450 -8.89 4.24 -9.90
CA CYS A 450 -9.64 3.01 -10.16
C CYS A 450 -9.53 2.54 -11.61
N SER A 451 -8.68 3.17 -12.44
CA SER A 451 -8.44 2.69 -13.80
C SER A 451 -7.64 1.39 -13.77
N VAL A 452 -7.92 0.52 -14.74
CA VAL A 452 -7.38 -0.84 -14.79
C VAL A 452 -5.85 -0.87 -14.94
N ALA A 453 -5.21 0.19 -15.44
CA ALA A 453 -3.76 0.29 -15.56
C ALA A 453 -3.10 1.04 -14.39
N ASP A 454 -3.89 1.60 -13.48
CA ASP A 454 -3.34 2.22 -12.28
C ASP A 454 -2.89 1.16 -11.29
N ARG A 455 -1.82 1.51 -10.60
CA ARG A 455 -1.18 0.69 -9.57
C ARG A 455 -0.77 1.60 -8.45
N TYR A 456 -0.76 1.03 -7.25
CA TYR A 456 -0.05 1.60 -6.12
C TYR A 456 1.14 0.68 -5.85
N ASP A 457 2.34 1.24 -5.86
CA ASP A 457 3.60 0.55 -5.59
C ASP A 457 4.26 1.18 -4.34
N ASP A 458 5.12 0.42 -3.66
CA ASP A 458 5.88 0.84 -2.46
C ASP A 458 5.17 0.72 -1.10
N LEU A 459 4.20 -0.20 -0.93
CA LEU A 459 3.77 -0.59 0.42
C LEU A 459 4.74 -1.56 1.08
N VAL A 460 4.87 -1.45 2.40
CA VAL A 460 5.58 -2.48 3.17
C VAL A 460 4.68 -3.73 3.17
N PRO A 461 5.20 -4.93 2.92
CA PRO A 461 4.37 -6.13 2.80
C PRO A 461 3.63 -6.51 4.09
N SER A 462 4.09 -5.99 5.23
CA SER A 462 3.45 -6.12 6.54
C SER A 462 2.33 -5.12 6.79
N ASP A 463 2.19 -4.10 5.94
CA ASP A 463 1.18 -3.06 6.10
C ASP A 463 -0.23 -3.65 6.01
N ARG A 464 -1.12 -3.11 6.84
CA ARG A 464 -2.52 -3.51 6.94
C ARG A 464 -3.36 -2.24 6.93
N TYR A 465 -4.25 -2.13 5.97
CA TYR A 465 -5.17 -1.01 5.89
C TYR A 465 -6.60 -1.51 5.66
N ASP A 466 -7.58 -0.74 6.14
CA ASP A 466 -9.01 -1.00 6.02
C ASP A 466 -9.54 -0.84 4.58
N VAL A 467 -8.68 -0.40 3.67
CA VAL A 467 -8.92 -0.24 2.24
C VAL A 467 -8.21 -1.28 1.37
N ILE A 468 -7.45 -2.22 1.97
CA ILE A 468 -6.68 -3.24 1.22
C ILE A 468 -7.19 -4.64 1.55
N GLY A 469 -7.66 -5.32 0.51
CA GLY A 469 -7.96 -6.73 0.49
C GLY A 469 -7.16 -7.46 -0.58
N PHE A 470 -7.71 -8.54 -1.11
CA PHE A 470 -7.08 -9.31 -2.17
C PHE A 470 -8.08 -10.24 -2.86
N ARG A 471 -7.66 -10.78 -4.01
CA ARG A 471 -8.30 -11.92 -4.67
C ARG A 471 -7.27 -12.99 -5.00
N VAL A 472 -7.73 -14.20 -5.33
CA VAL A 472 -6.86 -15.35 -5.60
C VAL A 472 -6.97 -15.79 -7.06
N ALA A 473 -5.88 -16.38 -7.57
CA ALA A 473 -5.80 -17.00 -8.88
C ALA A 473 -5.28 -18.44 -8.76
N GLU A 474 -5.59 -19.25 -9.77
CA GLU A 474 -5.18 -20.64 -9.88
C GLU A 474 -4.71 -20.92 -11.31
N HIS A 475 -3.51 -21.48 -11.43
CA HIS A 475 -2.97 -21.94 -12.70
C HIS A 475 -3.30 -23.41 -12.81
N ARG A 476 -3.56 -23.90 -14.03
CA ARG A 476 -3.90 -25.32 -14.25
C ARG A 476 -3.00 -26.23 -13.41
N SER A 477 -3.66 -27.04 -12.59
CA SER A 477 -3.04 -28.07 -11.77
C SER A 477 -2.05 -28.90 -12.57
N ILE A 478 -0.85 -29.09 -12.01
CA ILE A 478 0.18 -30.03 -12.48
C ILE A 478 -0.28 -31.49 -12.27
N PHE A 479 -1.47 -31.73 -11.70
CA PHE A 479 -2.08 -33.05 -11.71
C PHE A 479 -2.76 -33.30 -13.05
N GLY A 480 -1.96 -33.79 -13.99
CA GLY A 480 -2.46 -34.61 -15.07
C GLY A 480 -3.05 -35.91 -14.51
N SER A 481 -4.30 -36.16 -14.89
CA SER A 481 -4.84 -37.47 -15.28
C SER A 481 -6.17 -37.23 -15.97
#